data_AF-A0A972XF19-F1
#
_entry.id   AF-A0A972XF19-F1
#
_cell.length_a   1.000
_cell.length_b   1.000
_cell.length_c   1.000
_cell.angle_alpha   90.00
_cell.angle_beta   90.00
_cell.angle_gamma   90.00
#
_symmetry.space_group_name_H-M   'P 1'
#
loop_
_entity.id
_entity.type
_entity.pdbx_description
1 polymer ?
#
loop_
_entity_poly.entity_id
_entity_poly.type
_entity_poly.pdbx_seq_one_letter_code
_entity_poly.pdbx_strand_id
1 'polypeptide(L)'
;MTYLHPEEEFQVWHLERYEREHPRSVYIVEFADGERYECEFDAAFDSDNGGELEIEDDNPLYDEFHQVVMRITRTVSDGLRPYEQYLCLDYRDWPVVVEDLDTGTLIYPAAECG
;
A
#
# COMPACT_ATOMS: atom_id res chain seq x y z
N MET A 1 17.15 8.40 1.04
CA MET A 1 16.32 8.42 -0.19
C MET A 1 15.55 9.73 -0.16
N THR A 2 15.46 10.41 -1.29
CA THR A 2 14.55 11.56 -1.42
C THR A 2 13.25 10.98 -1.96
N TYR A 3 12.17 11.05 -1.19
CA TYR A 3 10.84 10.63 -1.61
C TYR A 3 10.14 11.83 -2.26
N LEU A 4 9.37 11.59 -3.32
CA LEU A 4 8.54 12.63 -3.92
C LEU A 4 7.38 12.99 -2.98
N HIS A 5 6.87 12.00 -2.25
CA HIS A 5 5.87 12.15 -1.21
C HIS A 5 6.43 11.70 0.15
N PRO A 6 6.51 12.59 1.16
CA PRO A 6 7.03 12.22 2.48
C PRO A 6 6.26 11.07 3.16
N GLU A 7 4.97 10.93 2.87
CA GLU A 7 4.09 9.88 3.38
C GLU A 7 4.60 8.48 3.02
N GLU A 8 5.16 8.33 1.82
CA GLU A 8 5.64 7.04 1.30
C GLU A 8 6.70 6.40 2.19
N GLU A 9 7.49 7.21 2.90
CA GLU A 9 8.53 6.73 3.82
C GLU A 9 7.96 5.77 4.87
N PHE A 10 6.77 6.08 5.39
CA PHE A 10 6.09 5.35 6.45
C PHE A 10 4.99 4.41 5.92
N GLN A 11 4.73 4.46 4.61
CA GLN A 11 3.70 3.69 3.93
C GLN A 11 4.38 2.62 3.04
N VAL A 12 4.36 2.82 1.72
CA VAL A 12 4.86 1.88 0.71
C VAL A 12 6.31 1.45 0.96
N TRP A 13 7.22 2.37 1.30
CA TRP A 13 8.62 2.04 1.55
C TRP A 13 8.83 1.29 2.86
N HIS A 14 7.97 1.53 3.87
CA HIS A 14 8.05 0.81 5.12
C HIS A 14 7.57 -0.64 4.94
N LEU A 15 6.46 -0.84 4.23
CA LEU A 15 5.95 -2.16 3.88
C LEU A 15 6.94 -2.95 3.01
N GLU A 16 7.51 -2.33 1.96
CA GLU A 16 8.49 -3.01 1.10
C GLU A 16 9.75 -3.43 1.87
N ARG A 17 10.25 -2.58 2.78
CA ARG A 17 11.38 -2.93 3.65
C ARG A 17 11.03 -4.09 4.58
N TYR A 18 9.85 -4.06 5.19
CA TYR A 18 9.37 -5.15 6.03
C TYR A 18 9.29 -6.46 5.24
N GLU A 19 8.66 -6.49 4.08
CA GLU A 19 8.57 -7.70 3.23
C GLU A 19 9.96 -8.23 2.84
N ARG A 20 10.94 -7.36 2.57
CA ARG A 20 12.30 -7.79 2.25
C ARG A 20 12.96 -8.53 3.42
N GLU A 21 12.65 -8.15 4.65
CA GLU A 21 13.14 -8.78 5.88
C GLU A 21 12.30 -10.00 6.28
N HIS A 22 11.02 -10.00 5.90
CA HIS A 22 9.99 -10.98 6.24
C HIS A 22 9.27 -11.51 4.98
N PRO A 23 9.98 -12.23 4.09
CA PRO A 23 9.43 -12.59 2.79
C PRO A 23 8.25 -13.57 2.91
N ARG A 24 7.23 -13.36 2.08
CA ARG A 24 5.99 -14.15 2.02
C ARG A 24 5.13 -14.06 3.29
N SER A 25 5.20 -12.93 3.99
CA SER A 25 4.27 -12.66 5.08
C SER A 25 2.85 -12.48 4.54
N VAL A 26 1.87 -12.88 5.34
CA VAL A 26 0.46 -12.56 5.08
C VAL A 26 0.11 -11.32 5.88
N TYR A 27 -0.49 -10.34 5.23
CA TYR A 27 -0.81 -9.05 5.79
C TYR A 27 -2.31 -8.89 5.98
N ILE A 28 -2.73 -8.36 7.11
CA ILE A 28 -4.03 -7.72 7.27
C ILE A 28 -3.92 -6.31 6.73
N VAL A 29 -4.81 -5.96 5.81
CA VAL A 29 -4.99 -4.61 5.27
C VAL A 29 -6.40 -4.14 5.62
N GLU A 30 -6.52 -3.04 6.37
CA GLU A 30 -7.81 -2.48 6.77
C GLU A 30 -7.90 -1.00 6.37
N PHE A 31 -9.02 -0.62 5.74
CA PHE A 31 -9.30 0.75 5.33
C PHE A 31 -10.24 1.45 6.30
N ALA A 32 -10.27 2.79 6.23
CA ALA A 32 -11.02 3.64 7.16
C ALA A 32 -12.54 3.38 7.15
N ASP A 33 -13.07 2.81 6.07
CA ASP A 33 -14.47 2.44 5.90
C ASP A 33 -14.81 1.04 6.48
N GLY A 34 -13.82 0.33 7.04
CA GLY A 34 -13.96 -1.02 7.60
C GLY A 34 -13.79 -2.14 6.57
N GLU A 35 -13.46 -1.81 5.31
CA GLU A 35 -13.06 -2.80 4.31
C GLU A 35 -11.74 -3.46 4.73
N ARG A 36 -11.68 -4.79 4.65
CA ARG A 36 -10.56 -5.56 5.22
C ARG A 36 -10.21 -6.80 4.41
N TYR A 37 -8.92 -7.01 4.19
CA TYR A 37 -8.35 -8.10 3.42
C TYR A 37 -7.22 -8.80 4.16
N GLU A 38 -7.05 -10.09 3.87
CA GLU A 38 -5.78 -10.79 4.01
C GLU A 38 -5.09 -10.77 2.64
N CYS A 39 -3.82 -10.37 2.61
CA CYS A 39 -3.06 -10.16 1.38
C CYS A 39 -1.64 -10.71 1.48
N GLU A 40 -1.03 -11.00 0.34
CA GLU A 40 0.41 -11.24 0.22
C GLU A 40 1.03 -10.14 -0.65
N PHE A 41 2.27 -9.77 -0.36
CA PHE A 41 3.03 -8.84 -1.21
C PHE A 41 3.32 -9.49 -2.57
N ASP A 42 3.01 -8.79 -3.67
CA ASP A 42 3.23 -9.29 -5.04
C ASP A 42 4.37 -8.52 -5.73
N ALA A 43 4.30 -7.19 -5.77
CA ALA A 43 5.30 -6.35 -6.43
C ALA A 43 5.30 -4.91 -5.85
N ALA A 44 6.38 -4.17 -6.10
CA ALA A 44 6.43 -2.72 -5.88
C ALA A 44 7.22 -2.03 -6.99
N PHE A 45 6.79 -0.84 -7.39
CA PHE A 45 7.39 -0.08 -8.49
C PHE A 45 6.95 1.38 -8.47
N ASP A 46 7.78 2.23 -9.09
CA ASP A 46 7.43 3.62 -9.36
C ASP A 46 6.38 3.70 -10.47
N SER A 47 5.43 4.61 -10.33
CA SER A 47 4.30 4.84 -11.24
C SER A 47 3.99 6.34 -11.34
N ASP A 48 3.07 6.69 -12.24
CA ASP A 48 2.64 8.05 -12.49
C ASP A 48 1.15 8.08 -12.84
N ASN A 49 0.54 9.26 -12.75
CA ASN A 49 -0.86 9.48 -13.14
C ASN A 49 -1.01 10.00 -14.59
N GLY A 50 0.08 10.12 -15.35
CA GLY A 50 0.10 10.68 -16.69
C GLY A 50 -0.77 9.85 -17.64
N GLY A 51 -0.61 8.53 -17.60
CA GLY A 51 -1.43 7.60 -18.37
C GLY A 51 -2.90 7.56 -17.96
N GLU A 52 -3.21 7.75 -16.67
CA GLU A 52 -4.57 7.74 -16.13
C GLU A 52 -5.36 8.99 -16.55
N LEU A 53 -4.70 10.15 -16.48
CA LEU A 53 -5.31 11.45 -16.75
C LEU A 53 -5.12 11.93 -18.20
N GLU A 54 -4.39 11.16 -19.02
CA GLU A 54 -3.96 11.55 -20.37
C GLU A 54 -3.21 12.91 -20.36
N ILE A 55 -2.28 13.08 -19.41
CA ILE A 55 -1.46 14.30 -19.24
C ILE A 55 0.03 13.99 -19.34
N GLU A 56 0.80 15.00 -19.76
CA GLU A 56 2.26 14.94 -19.84
C GLU A 56 2.91 15.37 -18.50
N ASP A 57 4.21 15.12 -18.38
CA ASP A 57 5.03 15.36 -17.18
C ASP A 57 5.19 16.86 -16.81
N ASP A 58 4.93 17.77 -17.75
CA ASP A 58 4.94 19.21 -17.52
C ASP A 58 3.61 19.77 -16.97
N ASN A 59 2.58 18.93 -16.87
CA ASN A 59 1.28 19.32 -16.36
C ASN A 59 1.33 19.54 -14.83
N PRO A 60 0.77 20.64 -14.29
CA PRO A 60 0.72 20.86 -12.85
C PRO A 60 -0.02 19.80 -12.03
N LEU A 61 -0.80 18.93 -12.67
CA LEU A 61 -1.51 17.80 -12.06
C LEU A 61 -0.75 16.48 -12.19
N TYR A 62 0.37 16.45 -12.92
CA TYR A 62 1.21 15.27 -13.04
C TYR A 62 1.83 14.93 -11.69
N ASP A 63 1.85 13.64 -11.39
CA ASP A 63 2.28 13.10 -10.11
C ASP A 63 2.99 11.76 -10.30
N GLU A 64 4.20 11.64 -9.75
CA GLU A 64 5.01 10.43 -9.71
C GLU A 64 5.05 9.88 -8.29
N PHE A 65 4.73 8.61 -8.13
CA PHE A 65 4.58 7.97 -6.83
C PHE A 65 5.05 6.52 -6.85
N HIS A 66 5.38 6.01 -5.67
CA HIS A 66 5.70 4.61 -5.47
C HIS A 66 4.45 3.84 -5.04
N GLN A 67 4.23 2.65 -5.60
CA GLN A 67 3.08 1.83 -5.26
C GLN A 67 3.46 0.37 -4.99
N VAL A 68 2.66 -0.29 -4.16
CA VAL A 68 2.76 -1.71 -3.84
C VAL A 68 1.52 -2.44 -4.36
N VAL A 69 1.73 -3.56 -5.02
CA VAL A 69 0.67 -4.49 -5.42
C VAL A 69 0.60 -5.62 -4.40
N MET A 70 -0.58 -5.78 -3.82
CA MET A 70 -0.90 -6.80 -2.84
C MET A 70 -1.88 -7.78 -3.45
N ARG A 71 -1.53 -9.07 -3.50
CA ARG A 71 -2.44 -10.13 -3.93
C ARG A 71 -3.40 -10.46 -2.80
N ILE A 72 -4.71 -10.29 -3.04
CA ILE A 72 -5.75 -10.65 -2.09
C ILE A 72 -5.81 -12.17 -1.98
N THR A 73 -5.57 -12.70 -0.78
CA THR A 73 -5.75 -14.13 -0.49
C THR A 73 -7.14 -14.41 0.06
N ARG A 74 -7.73 -13.43 0.77
CA ARG A 74 -9.07 -13.52 1.33
C ARG A 74 -9.67 -12.15 1.60
N THR A 75 -10.95 -11.97 1.23
CA THR A 75 -11.73 -10.84 1.73
C THR A 75 -12.33 -11.17 3.09
N VAL A 76 -12.04 -10.33 4.08
CA VAL A 76 -12.55 -10.46 5.46
C VAL A 76 -13.83 -9.65 5.63
N SER A 77 -13.84 -8.42 5.10
CA SER A 77 -15.01 -7.55 5.04
C SER A 77 -14.98 -6.77 3.73
N ASP A 78 -16.01 -6.96 2.89
CA ASP A 78 -16.16 -6.23 1.63
C ASP A 78 -16.49 -4.75 1.86
N GLY A 79 -16.19 -3.93 0.87
CA GLY A 79 -16.49 -2.50 0.87
C GLY A 79 -16.78 -1.98 -0.54
N LEU A 80 -16.46 -0.71 -0.78
CA LEU A 80 -16.80 -0.03 -2.03
C LEU A 80 -15.75 -0.27 -3.13
N ARG A 81 -14.55 -0.76 -2.78
CA ARG A 81 -13.49 -0.97 -3.77
C ARG A 81 -13.86 -2.15 -4.69
N PRO A 82 -13.67 -2.01 -6.02
CA PRO A 82 -14.04 -3.04 -6.99
C PRO A 82 -13.01 -4.19 -7.11
N TYR A 83 -12.13 -4.35 -6.12
CA TYR A 83 -10.97 -5.22 -6.20
C TYR A 83 -11.33 -6.66 -5.84
N GLU A 84 -11.07 -7.60 -6.77
CA GLU A 84 -11.33 -9.03 -6.57
C GLU A 84 -10.05 -9.85 -6.33
N GLN A 85 -8.90 -9.39 -6.80
CA GLN A 85 -7.67 -10.19 -6.83
C GLN A 85 -6.42 -9.45 -6.33
N TYR A 86 -6.33 -8.15 -6.59
CA TYR A 86 -5.17 -7.34 -6.25
C TYR A 86 -5.59 -5.99 -5.72
N LEU A 87 -4.89 -5.50 -4.70
CA LEU A 87 -4.92 -4.11 -4.24
C LEU A 87 -3.66 -3.42 -4.75
N CYS A 88 -3.82 -2.27 -5.38
CA CYS A 88 -2.71 -1.35 -5.61
C CYS A 88 -2.76 -0.28 -4.52
N LEU A 89 -1.72 -0.21 -3.70
CA LEU A 89 -1.63 0.71 -2.57
C LEU A 89 -0.54 1.75 -2.87
N ASP A 90 -0.91 3.01 -2.79
CA ASP A 90 -0.01 4.16 -2.85
C ASP A 90 -0.41 5.18 -1.78
N TYR A 91 0.28 6.32 -1.74
CA TYR A 91 0.07 7.31 -0.69
C TYR A 91 -1.35 7.95 -0.68
N ARG A 92 -2.07 7.88 -1.80
CA ARG A 92 -3.39 8.52 -2.01
C ARG A 92 -4.54 7.67 -1.50
N ASP A 93 -4.41 6.34 -1.55
CA ASP A 93 -5.39 5.37 -1.03
C ASP A 93 -4.72 4.37 -0.07
N TRP A 94 -4.02 4.90 0.93
CA TRP A 94 -3.33 4.07 1.91
C TRP A 94 -4.30 3.54 2.99
N PRO A 95 -4.22 2.25 3.38
CA PRO A 95 -5.00 1.67 4.46
C PRO A 95 -4.69 2.32 5.83
N VAL A 96 -5.65 2.24 6.75
CA VAL A 96 -5.44 2.71 8.12
C VAL A 96 -4.70 1.69 8.99
N VAL A 97 -4.71 0.42 8.60
CA VAL A 97 -3.91 -0.64 9.24
C VAL A 97 -3.24 -1.52 8.19
N VAL A 98 -1.95 -1.78 8.41
CA VAL A 98 -1.21 -2.88 7.78
C VAL A 98 -0.51 -3.66 8.90
N GLU A 99 -0.84 -4.93 9.04
CA GLU A 99 -0.34 -5.80 10.11
C GLU A 99 0.13 -7.13 9.53
N ASP A 100 1.27 -7.64 9.98
CA ASP A 100 1.68 -9.02 9.70
C ASP A 100 0.80 -9.96 10.54
N LEU A 101 0.04 -10.80 9.85
CA LEU A 101 -0.94 -11.71 10.45
C LEU A 101 -0.30 -12.77 11.36
N ASP A 102 0.90 -13.23 11.03
CA ASP A 102 1.55 -14.31 11.76
C ASP A 102 2.23 -13.79 13.03
N THR A 103 2.80 -12.58 12.98
CA THR A 103 3.56 -12.01 14.10
C THR A 103 2.76 -11.01 14.94
N GLY A 104 1.66 -10.47 14.40
CA GLY A 104 0.92 -9.36 14.98
C GLY A 104 1.67 -8.02 14.94
N THR A 105 2.72 -7.94 14.11
CA THR A 105 3.52 -6.71 13.97
C THR A 105 2.73 -5.67 13.19
N LEU A 106 2.54 -4.49 13.76
CA LEU A 106 1.97 -3.34 13.06
C LEU A 106 3.02 -2.69 12.17
N ILE A 107 2.83 -2.81 10.86
CA ILE A 107 3.60 -2.08 9.83
C ILE A 107 3.01 -0.68 9.68
N TYR A 108 1.69 -0.55 9.71
CA TYR A 108 1.01 0.74 9.70
C TYR A 108 -0.22 0.73 10.65
N PRO A 109 -0.47 1.79 11.43
CA PRO A 109 0.45 2.90 11.67
C PRO A 109 1.73 2.36 12.31
N ALA A 110 2.90 2.88 11.88
CA ALA A 110 4.17 2.49 12.47
C ALA A 110 4.06 2.75 13.98
N ALA A 111 4.31 1.72 14.79
CA ALA A 111 4.18 1.83 16.24
C ALA A 111 4.98 3.07 16.71
N GLU A 112 4.34 3.98 17.44
CA GLU A 112 5.05 5.10 18.04
C GLU A 112 6.20 4.52 18.88
N CYS A 113 7.44 4.80 18.49
CA CYS A 113 8.58 4.57 19.37
C CYS A 113 8.36 5.43 20.63
N GLY A 114 7.77 4.83 21.66
CA GLY A 114 7.70 5.39 23.02
C GLY A 114 9.06 5.47 23.69
#